data_AF-A0A528L4T7-F1
#
_entry.id   AF-A0A528L4T7-F1
#
_cell.length_a   1.000
_cell.length_b   1.000
_cell.length_c   1.000
_cell.angle_alpha   90.00
_cell.angle_beta   90.00
_cell.angle_gamma   90.00
#
_symmetry.space_group_name_H-M   'P 1'
#
loop_
_entity.id
_entity.type
_entity.pdbx_description
1 polymer ?
#
loop_
_entity_poly.entity_id
_entity_poly.type
_entity_poly.pdbx_seq_one_letter_code
_entity_poly.pdbx_strand_id
1 'polypeptide(L)'
;MSFRLFDAPLREPSQFVGFAGNRIDRQSENRADDSVEMALADPSVRLLLMHGGRIYLKLRDAGFDPWFGAGESRPLRVSLDHGVLLGFSDSGPVLAVPAGLDPEQLPESIKAIDYRSVYMQGLIDEAAAGAMAQGAALLAWHASHRFC
;
A
#
# COMPACT_ATOMS: atom_id res chain seq x y z
N MET A 1 -14.85 26.20 -30.38
CA MET A 1 -15.25 24.78 -30.44
C MET A 1 -16.13 24.50 -29.23
N SER A 2 -17.31 23.91 -29.44
CA SER A 2 -18.21 23.52 -28.34
C SER A 2 -17.92 22.08 -27.96
N PHE A 3 -17.50 21.83 -26.71
CA PHE A 3 -17.30 20.49 -26.18
C PHE A 3 -18.64 19.92 -25.73
N ARG A 4 -19.05 18.76 -26.27
CA ARG A 4 -20.27 18.08 -25.84
C ARG A 4 -19.93 17.08 -24.74
N LEU A 5 -20.60 17.21 -23.60
CA LEU A 5 -20.38 16.38 -22.42
C LEU A 5 -20.50 14.87 -22.69
N PHE A 6 -21.39 14.46 -23.61
CA PHE A 6 -21.60 13.06 -23.97
C PHE A 6 -20.58 12.49 -24.97
N ASP A 7 -19.72 13.35 -25.55
CA ASP A 7 -18.59 12.94 -26.38
C ASP A 7 -17.30 12.81 -25.53
N ALA A 8 -17.39 13.01 -24.22
CA ALA A 8 -16.27 12.82 -23.31
C ALA A 8 -15.88 11.33 -23.23
N PRO A 9 -14.58 11.01 -23.08
CA PRO A 9 -14.15 9.64 -22.86
C PRO A 9 -14.81 9.05 -21.61
N LEU A 10 -15.10 7.74 -21.65
CA LEU A 10 -15.78 7.02 -20.57
C LEU A 10 -15.03 7.10 -19.23
N ARG A 11 -13.70 7.27 -19.30
CA ARG A 11 -12.82 7.54 -18.16
C ARG A 11 -12.32 8.97 -18.24
N GLU A 12 -12.34 9.66 -17.11
CA GLU A 12 -11.83 11.02 -17.03
C GLU A 12 -10.28 11.03 -17.15
N PRO A 13 -9.68 12.05 -17.80
CA PRO A 13 -8.25 12.03 -18.15
C PRO A 13 -7.25 11.83 -17.01
N SER A 14 -7.55 12.25 -15.77
CA SER A 14 -6.65 12.04 -14.62
C SER A 14 -6.47 10.56 -14.27
N GLN A 15 -7.43 9.69 -14.63
CA GLN A 15 -7.35 8.25 -14.35
C GLN A 15 -6.25 7.56 -15.16
N PHE A 16 -5.72 8.19 -16.20
CA PHE A 16 -4.59 7.66 -16.97
C PHE A 16 -3.23 8.03 -16.38
N VAL A 17 -3.19 8.86 -15.33
CA VAL A 17 -1.96 9.16 -14.59
C VAL A 17 -1.59 7.95 -13.73
N GLY A 18 -0.28 7.66 -13.64
CA GLY A 18 0.21 6.57 -12.82
C GLY A 18 -0.27 6.69 -11.37
N PHE A 19 -0.69 5.56 -10.78
CA PHE A 19 -1.15 5.45 -9.40
C PHE A 19 -2.42 6.25 -9.06
N ALA A 20 -3.16 6.75 -10.07
CA ALA A 20 -4.44 7.46 -9.88
C ALA A 20 -5.59 6.59 -9.35
N GLY A 21 -5.42 5.25 -9.32
CA GLY A 21 -6.43 4.30 -8.86
C GLY A 21 -6.60 4.19 -7.34
N ASN A 22 -5.79 4.89 -6.54
CA ASN A 22 -5.84 4.79 -5.08
C ASN A 22 -7.22 5.20 -4.53
N ARG A 23 -7.86 4.30 -3.78
CA ARG A 23 -9.20 4.50 -3.19
C ARG A 23 -9.20 4.79 -1.69
N ILE A 24 -8.03 5.02 -1.11
CA ILE A 24 -7.90 5.29 0.32
C ILE A 24 -8.31 6.74 0.59
N ASP A 25 -9.32 6.93 1.44
CA ASP A 25 -9.59 8.20 2.10
C ASP A 25 -8.50 8.48 3.12
N ARG A 26 -7.65 9.46 2.82
CA ARG A 26 -6.41 9.71 3.59
C ARG A 26 -6.67 10.32 4.96
N GLN A 27 -7.78 11.04 5.11
CA GLN A 27 -8.17 11.77 6.33
C GLN A 27 -7.01 12.54 6.98
N SER A 28 -6.11 13.14 6.19
CA SER A 28 -4.86 13.73 6.68
C SER A 28 -5.06 14.78 7.77
N GLU A 29 -6.11 15.61 7.64
CA GLU A 29 -6.48 16.65 8.60
C GLU A 29 -7.01 16.09 9.94
N ASN A 30 -7.45 14.83 9.96
CA ASN A 30 -8.08 14.19 11.13
C ASN A 30 -7.14 13.19 11.83
N ARG A 31 -5.86 13.16 11.47
CA ARG A 31 -4.88 12.24 12.08
C ARG A 31 -4.46 12.76 13.44
N ALA A 32 -4.90 12.08 14.50
CA ALA A 32 -4.35 12.23 15.84
C ALA A 32 -3.06 11.41 16.00
N ASP A 33 -2.31 11.70 17.06
CA ASP A 33 -1.04 11.03 17.38
C ASP A 33 -1.20 9.51 17.54
N ASP A 34 -2.36 9.05 18.02
CA ASP A 34 -2.70 7.65 18.25
C ASP A 34 -3.38 6.96 17.06
N SER A 35 -3.46 7.62 15.90
CA SER A 35 -4.21 7.12 14.73
C SER A 35 -3.74 5.76 14.21
N VAL A 36 -2.44 5.47 14.31
CA VAL A 36 -1.88 4.15 13.94
C VAL A 36 -2.31 3.07 14.93
N GLU A 37 -2.31 3.37 16.23
CA GLU A 37 -2.68 2.42 17.28
C GLU A 37 -4.17 2.10 17.20
N MET A 38 -5.01 3.12 16.99
CA MET A 38 -6.44 2.95 16.75
C MET A 38 -6.72 2.09 15.50
N ALA A 39 -6.00 2.34 14.40
CA ALA A 39 -6.17 1.57 13.17
C ALA A 39 -5.73 0.10 13.34
N LEU A 40 -4.66 -0.17 14.09
CA LEU A 40 -4.19 -1.53 14.36
C LEU A 40 -5.10 -2.32 15.31
N ALA A 41 -5.91 -1.63 16.12
CA ALA A 41 -6.94 -2.27 16.95
C ALA A 41 -8.15 -2.76 16.14
N ASP A 42 -8.34 -2.26 14.91
CA ASP A 42 -9.40 -2.71 14.01
C ASP A 42 -9.06 -4.09 13.43
N PRO A 43 -9.92 -5.12 13.60
CA PRO A 43 -9.66 -6.46 13.07
C PRO A 43 -9.63 -6.52 11.53
N SER A 44 -10.20 -5.52 10.84
CA SER A 44 -10.20 -5.40 9.38
C SER A 44 -8.95 -4.70 8.83
N VAL A 45 -8.02 -4.28 9.69
CA VAL A 45 -6.80 -3.58 9.26
C VAL A 45 -6.02 -4.37 8.22
N ARG A 46 -5.62 -3.67 7.15
CA ARG A 46 -4.81 -4.22 6.07
C ARG A 46 -3.45 -3.53 6.02
N LEU A 47 -2.40 -4.34 5.90
CA LEU A 47 -1.01 -3.92 5.93
C LEU A 47 -0.38 -4.17 4.55
N LEU A 48 0.31 -3.18 4.01
CA LEU A 48 1.24 -3.31 2.91
C LEU A 48 2.65 -3.44 3.47
N LEU A 49 3.27 -4.59 3.29
CA LEU A 49 4.57 -4.90 3.87
C LEU A 49 5.69 -4.58 2.88
N MET A 50 6.65 -3.78 3.30
CA MET A 50 7.70 -3.25 2.41
C MET A 50 9.09 -3.41 3.04
N HIS A 51 10.07 -3.77 2.23
CA HIS A 51 11.47 -3.89 2.66
C HIS A 51 12.41 -3.64 1.47
N GLY A 52 13.44 -2.80 1.65
CA GLY A 52 14.49 -2.63 0.66
C GLY A 52 14.00 -2.21 -0.74
N GLY A 53 12.94 -1.40 -0.83
CA GLY A 53 12.36 -0.97 -2.12
C GLY A 53 11.50 -2.03 -2.82
N ARG A 54 11.12 -3.09 -2.10
CA ARG A 54 10.25 -4.17 -2.56
C ARG A 54 9.01 -4.26 -1.68
N ILE A 55 7.89 -4.64 -2.28
CA ILE A 55 6.67 -5.02 -1.58
C ILE A 55 6.63 -6.54 -1.44
N TYR A 56 6.13 -7.02 -0.30
CA TYR A 56 5.91 -8.45 -0.09
C TYR A 56 4.51 -8.80 -0.56
N LEU A 57 4.39 -9.86 -1.35
CA LEU A 57 3.16 -10.28 -2.01
C LEU A 57 2.91 -11.76 -1.74
N LYS A 58 1.71 -12.10 -1.26
CA LYS A 58 1.28 -13.50 -1.10
C LYS A 58 1.01 -14.10 -2.48
N LEU A 59 1.52 -15.31 -2.72
CA LEU A 59 1.15 -16.07 -3.92
C LEU A 59 -0.27 -16.60 -3.76
N ARG A 60 -1.07 -16.42 -4.81
CA ARG A 60 -2.39 -17.03 -4.97
C ARG A 60 -2.40 -17.84 -6.27
N ASP A 61 -3.38 -18.74 -6.41
CA ASP A 61 -3.49 -19.61 -7.59
C ASP A 61 -3.51 -18.83 -8.92
N ALA A 62 -4.02 -17.58 -8.91
CA ALA A 62 -4.15 -16.73 -10.08
C ALA A 62 -3.63 -15.29 -9.88
N GLY A 63 -2.51 -15.13 -9.14
CA GLY A 63 -1.84 -13.82 -9.03
C GLY A 63 -1.23 -13.55 -7.66
N PHE A 64 -1.18 -12.26 -7.31
CA PHE A 64 -0.60 -11.80 -6.06
C PHE A 64 -1.62 -11.06 -5.19
N ASP A 65 -1.52 -11.26 -3.89
CA ASP A 65 -2.31 -10.54 -2.89
C ASP A 65 -1.37 -9.69 -2.00
N PRO A 66 -1.47 -8.35 -2.06
CA PRO A 66 -0.60 -7.45 -1.31
C PRO A 66 -1.05 -7.21 0.14
N TRP A 67 -2.27 -7.61 0.50
CA TRP A 67 -2.89 -7.18 1.75
C TRP A 67 -2.63 -8.17 2.87
N PHE A 68 -1.92 -7.75 3.91
CA PHE A 68 -1.68 -8.57 5.10
C PHE A 68 -2.58 -8.14 6.27
N GLY A 69 -3.11 -9.08 7.03
CA GLY A 69 -3.66 -8.82 8.37
C GLY A 69 -2.55 -8.66 9.42
N ALA A 70 -2.87 -7.95 10.51
CA ALA A 70 -1.91 -7.75 11.61
C ALA A 70 -1.41 -9.07 12.22
N GLY A 71 -2.29 -10.05 12.43
CA GLY A 71 -1.92 -11.36 12.97
C GLY A 71 -1.02 -12.17 12.04
N GLU A 72 -1.37 -12.24 10.75
CA GLU A 72 -0.61 -13.03 9.75
C GLU A 72 0.76 -12.43 9.42
N SER A 73 0.96 -11.13 9.67
CA SER A 73 2.24 -10.45 9.41
C SER A 73 3.32 -10.68 10.48
N ARG A 74 2.96 -11.23 11.66
CA ARG A 74 3.90 -11.45 12.78
C ARG A 74 5.15 -12.26 12.41
N PRO A 75 5.07 -13.38 11.66
CA PRO A 75 6.25 -14.15 11.26
C PRO A 75 7.25 -13.37 10.39
N LEU A 76 6.79 -12.29 9.73
CA LEU A 76 7.59 -11.44 8.87
C LEU A 76 8.33 -10.33 9.64
N ARG A 77 8.26 -10.35 10.98
CA ARG A 77 8.96 -9.43 11.90
C ARG A 77 8.69 -7.97 11.57
N VAL A 78 7.44 -7.65 11.24
CA VAL A 78 7.03 -6.29 10.86
C VAL A 78 7.21 -5.30 12.01
N SER A 79 7.61 -4.07 11.70
CA SER A 79 7.74 -2.97 12.66
C SER A 79 6.50 -2.09 12.59
N LEU A 80 5.48 -2.44 13.38
CA LEU A 80 4.20 -1.72 13.44
C LEU A 80 4.36 -0.29 13.99
N ASP A 81 5.34 -0.10 14.87
CA ASP A 81 5.82 1.16 15.45
C ASP A 81 6.46 2.11 14.43
N HIS A 82 6.88 1.59 13.27
CA HIS A 82 7.29 2.39 12.11
C HIS A 82 6.27 2.32 10.96
N GLY A 83 5.06 1.83 11.25
CA GLY A 83 3.94 1.81 10.33
C GLY A 83 3.38 3.21 10.10
N VAL A 84 2.88 3.45 8.89
CA VAL A 84 2.24 4.71 8.50
C VAL A 84 0.81 4.43 8.08
N LEU A 85 -0.16 5.08 8.76
CA LEU A 85 -1.55 5.07 8.32
C LEU A 85 -1.67 5.78 6.96
N LEU A 86 -2.12 5.04 5.96
CA LEU A 86 -2.40 5.57 4.64
C LEU A 86 -3.79 6.22 4.59
N GLY A 87 -4.70 5.71 5.42
CA GLY A 87 -6.09 6.15 5.55
C GLY A 87 -7.04 4.96 5.65
N PHE A 88 -8.28 5.17 5.20
CA PHE A 88 -9.35 4.19 5.27
C PHE A 88 -9.87 3.84 3.88
N SER A 89 -10.29 2.60 3.73
CA SER A 89 -10.91 2.08 2.51
C SER A 89 -12.22 1.38 2.88
N ASP A 90 -13.01 0.98 1.87
CA ASP A 90 -14.25 0.23 2.10
C ASP A 90 -14.02 -1.09 2.88
N SER A 91 -12.80 -1.63 2.86
CA SER A 91 -12.44 -2.87 3.58
C SER A 91 -11.78 -2.62 4.94
N GLY A 92 -11.65 -1.37 5.40
CA GLY A 92 -11.02 -1.02 6.67
C GLY A 92 -9.79 -0.12 6.55
N PRO A 93 -9.07 0.10 7.68
CA PRO A 93 -7.86 0.92 7.72
C PRO A 93 -6.72 0.28 6.95
N VAL A 94 -5.87 1.11 6.33
CA VAL A 94 -4.73 0.65 5.53
C VAL A 94 -3.44 1.27 6.04
N LEU A 95 -2.45 0.44 6.36
CA LEU A 95 -1.12 0.86 6.77
C LEU A 95 -0.05 0.38 5.79
N ALA A 96 0.99 1.20 5.59
CA ALA A 96 2.26 0.74 5.04
C ALA A 96 3.22 0.46 6.19
N VAL A 97 3.85 -0.71 6.21
CA VAL A 97 4.64 -1.18 7.35
C VAL A 97 5.99 -1.74 6.86
N PRO A 98 7.12 -1.32 7.46
CA PRO A 98 8.40 -1.96 7.23
C PRO A 98 8.37 -3.43 7.66
N ALA A 99 8.69 -4.35 6.76
CA ALA A 99 8.91 -5.75 7.10
C ALA A 99 10.34 -5.95 7.61
N GLY A 100 10.52 -6.84 8.60
CA GLY A 100 11.84 -7.12 9.18
C GLY A 100 12.52 -8.36 8.64
N LEU A 101 11.78 -9.29 8.04
CA LEU A 101 12.37 -10.46 7.39
C LEU A 101 13.01 -10.07 6.08
N ASP A 102 14.24 -10.52 5.84
CA ASP A 102 15.00 -10.27 4.62
C ASP A 102 14.33 -10.95 3.39
N PRO A 103 14.31 -10.31 2.20
CA PRO A 103 13.65 -10.86 1.01
C PRO A 103 14.10 -12.28 0.63
N GLU A 104 15.35 -12.63 0.91
CA GLU A 104 15.96 -13.92 0.61
C GLU A 104 15.58 -15.00 1.63
N GLN A 105 14.92 -14.63 2.73
CA GLN A 105 14.45 -15.52 3.80
C GLN A 105 12.92 -15.71 3.83
N LEU A 106 12.21 -15.16 2.83
CA LEU A 106 10.77 -15.28 2.74
C LEU A 106 10.32 -16.74 2.51
N PRO A 107 9.17 -17.16 3.08
CA PRO A 107 8.58 -18.46 2.76
C PRO A 107 8.19 -18.51 1.27
N GLU A 108 8.14 -19.70 0.69
CA GLU A 108 7.83 -19.88 -0.73
C GLU A 108 6.47 -19.29 -1.15
N SER A 109 5.55 -19.17 -0.19
CA SER A 109 4.22 -18.57 -0.37
C SER A 109 4.22 -17.04 -0.43
N ILE A 110 5.39 -16.38 -0.33
CA ILE A 110 5.53 -14.93 -0.40
C ILE A 110 6.69 -14.56 -1.32
N LYS A 111 6.49 -13.57 -2.19
CA LYS A 111 7.56 -12.97 -3.01
C LYS A 111 7.78 -11.51 -2.61
N ALA A 112 9.05 -11.11 -2.55
CA ALA A 112 9.43 -9.72 -2.57
C ALA A 112 9.63 -9.28 -4.03
N ILE A 113 8.91 -8.26 -4.47
CA ILE A 113 9.00 -7.74 -5.85
C ILE A 113 9.20 -6.22 -5.80
N ASP A 114 10.08 -5.69 -6.64
CA ASP A 114 10.31 -4.25 -6.71
C ASP A 114 9.08 -3.50 -7.26
N TYR A 115 8.86 -2.28 -6.77
CA TYR A 115 7.64 -1.52 -7.07
C TYR A 115 7.43 -1.25 -8.56
N ARG A 116 8.52 -1.09 -9.32
CA ARG A 116 8.47 -0.85 -10.75
C ARG A 116 7.97 -2.08 -11.48
N SER A 117 8.50 -3.27 -11.16
CA SER A 117 8.04 -4.53 -11.76
C SER A 117 6.58 -4.80 -11.40
N VAL A 118 6.17 -4.57 -10.15
CA VAL A 118 4.76 -4.71 -9.73
C VAL A 118 3.84 -3.85 -10.58
N TYR A 119 4.19 -2.58 -10.79
CA TYR A 119 3.39 -1.65 -11.59
C TYR A 119 3.41 -2.01 -13.08
N MET A 120 4.58 -2.22 -13.67
CA MET A 120 4.74 -2.45 -15.12
C MET A 120 4.11 -3.77 -15.58
N GLN A 121 4.12 -4.80 -14.73
CA GLN A 121 3.55 -6.11 -15.06
C GLN A 121 2.10 -6.26 -14.59
N GLY A 122 1.53 -5.26 -13.90
CA GLY A 122 0.15 -5.31 -13.40
C GLY A 122 -0.09 -6.44 -12.40
N LEU A 123 0.86 -6.67 -11.48
CA LEU A 123 0.82 -7.83 -10.57
C LEU A 123 -0.26 -7.71 -9.48
N ILE A 124 -0.74 -6.50 -9.23
CA ILE A 124 -1.82 -6.16 -8.29
C ILE A 124 -2.76 -5.15 -8.94
N ASP A 125 -3.98 -5.01 -8.40
CA ASP A 125 -4.97 -4.09 -8.96
C ASP A 125 -4.56 -2.60 -8.86
N GLU A 126 -5.21 -1.74 -9.64
CA GLU A 126 -4.91 -0.30 -9.71
C GLU A 126 -5.01 0.40 -8.34
N ALA A 127 -5.92 -0.06 -7.46
CA ALA A 127 -6.11 0.54 -6.14
C ALA A 127 -4.97 0.17 -5.19
N ALA A 128 -4.57 -1.09 -5.18
CA ALA A 128 -3.43 -1.59 -4.42
C ALA A 128 -2.11 -1.00 -4.94
N ALA A 129 -1.94 -0.83 -6.25
CA ALA A 129 -0.79 -0.15 -6.82
C ALA A 129 -0.72 1.32 -6.37
N GLY A 130 -1.86 2.02 -6.32
CA GLY A 130 -1.95 3.37 -5.78
C GLY A 130 -1.60 3.46 -4.29
N ALA A 131 -2.06 2.51 -3.49
CA ALA A 131 -1.72 2.40 -2.08
C ALA A 131 -0.23 2.07 -1.86
N MET A 132 0.33 1.16 -2.66
CA MET A 132 1.76 0.83 -2.66
C MET A 132 2.60 2.08 -2.93
N ALA A 133 2.27 2.87 -3.96
CA ALA A 133 3.01 4.09 -4.26
C ALA A 133 2.96 5.11 -3.11
N GLN A 134 1.78 5.33 -2.52
CA GLN A 134 1.64 6.21 -1.35
C GLN A 134 2.47 5.71 -0.16
N GLY A 135 2.35 4.42 0.18
CA GLY A 135 3.07 3.82 1.30
C GLY A 135 4.58 3.81 1.12
N ALA A 136 5.05 3.43 -0.06
CA ALA A 136 6.47 3.40 -0.39
C ALA A 136 7.09 4.79 -0.30
N ALA A 137 6.41 5.83 -0.78
CA ALA A 137 6.89 7.20 -0.70
C ALA A 137 7.02 7.69 0.76
N LEU A 138 6.00 7.43 1.59
CA LEU A 138 6.00 7.84 3.00
C LEU A 138 7.07 7.10 3.81
N LEU A 139 7.19 5.78 3.65
CA LEU A 139 8.22 4.99 4.32
C LEU A 139 9.64 5.40 3.87
N ALA A 140 9.84 5.66 2.57
CA ALA A 140 11.11 6.15 2.06
C ALA A 140 11.46 7.54 2.62
N TRP A 141 10.47 8.43 2.74
CA TRP A 141 10.67 9.73 3.35
C TRP A 141 11.11 9.59 4.81
N HIS A 142 10.41 8.81 5.63
CA HIS A 142 10.79 8.55 7.03
C HIS A 142 12.19 7.94 7.16
N ALA A 143 12.58 7.04 6.25
CA ALA A 143 13.91 6.43 6.27
C ALA A 143 15.04 7.42 5.95
N SER A 144 14.77 8.42 5.09
CA SER A 144 15.78 9.36 4.58
C SER A 144 15.80 10.73 5.28
N HIS A 145 14.76 11.08 6.03
CA HIS A 145 14.59 12.38 6.69
C HIS A 145 14.45 12.23 8.21
N ARG A 146 15.36 11.45 8.83
CA ARG A 146 15.36 11.20 10.28
C ARG A 146 15.91 12.36 11.11
N PHE A 147 16.60 13.30 10.46
CA PHE A 147 17.22 14.46 11.07
C PHE A 147 16.74 15.73 10.37
N CYS A 148 16.63 16.81 11.14
CA CYS A 148 16.25 18.14 10.67
C CYS A 148 17.38 18.81 9.88
#